data_AF-A0AAU6ZP88-F1
#
_entry.id   AF-A0AAU6ZP88-F1
#
_cell.length_a   1.000
_cell.length_b   1.000
_cell.length_c   1.000
_cell.angle_alpha   90.00
_cell.angle_beta   90.00
_cell.angle_gamma   90.00
#
_symmetry.space_group_name_H-M   'P 1'
#
loop_
_entity.id
_entity.type
_entity.pdbx_description
1 polymer ?
#
loop_
_entity_poly.entity_id
_entity_poly.type
_entity_poly.pdbx_seq_one_letter_code
_entity_poly.pdbx_strand_id
1 'polypeptide(L)'
;MLVRYFAAARAAAGVEEEIHPLPEGSSLEALLEAALAVERPVPPEGTPTLARVVARSSFLRNEVAVRDPSAPLGAEDVIDVLPPFAGG
;
A
#
# COMPACT_ATOMS: atom_id res chain seq x y z
N MET A 1 -0.31 -2.98 11.70
CA MET A 1 -1.09 -3.10 10.45
C MET A 1 -0.22 -3.78 9.40
N LEU A 2 -0.78 -4.70 8.62
CA LEU A 2 -0.08 -5.40 7.54
C LEU A 2 -0.43 -4.75 6.19
N VAL A 3 0.56 -4.46 5.35
CA VAL A 3 0.32 -4.00 3.98
C VAL A 3 0.77 -5.10 3.01
N ARG A 4 -0.09 -5.48 2.08
CA ARG A 4 0.21 -6.45 1.01
C ARG A 4 0.23 -5.73 -0.34
N TYR A 5 1.29 -5.94 -1.11
CA TYR A 5 1.50 -5.29 -2.39
C TYR A 5 1.26 -6.26 -3.55
N PHE A 6 0.50 -5.81 -4.55
CA PHE A 6 0.20 -6.61 -5.74
C PHE A 6 0.78 -6.00 -7.01
N ALA A 7 1.11 -6.85 -7.99
CA ALA A 7 1.54 -6.45 -9.33
C ALA A 7 2.64 -5.35 -9.32
N ALA A 8 2.36 -4.20 -9.93
CA ALA A 8 3.30 -3.08 -10.00
C ALA A 8 3.66 -2.50 -8.62
N ALA A 9 2.79 -2.62 -7.62
CA ALA A 9 3.09 -2.16 -6.27
C ALA A 9 4.14 -3.07 -5.62
N ARG A 10 4.03 -4.39 -5.82
CA ARG A 10 5.04 -5.36 -5.36
C ARG A 10 6.39 -5.09 -6.00
N ALA A 11 6.40 -4.86 -7.32
CA ALA A 11 7.63 -4.55 -8.05
C ALA A 11 8.30 -3.26 -7.54
N ALA A 12 7.50 -2.24 -7.22
CA ALA A 12 7.98 -0.97 -6.69
C ALA A 12 8.36 -1.02 -5.20
N ALA A 13 7.67 -1.83 -4.40
CA ALA A 13 7.92 -2.02 -2.97
C ALA A 13 9.12 -2.95 -2.71
N GLY A 14 9.43 -3.86 -3.64
CA GLY A 14 10.49 -4.87 -3.50
C GLY A 14 10.13 -6.03 -2.55
N VAL A 15 8.96 -5.97 -1.91
CA VAL A 15 8.45 -6.97 -0.96
C VAL A 15 7.00 -7.30 -1.27
N GLU A 16 6.56 -8.49 -0.89
CA GLU A 16 5.15 -8.90 -1.00
C GLU A 16 4.29 -8.26 0.07
N GLU A 17 4.80 -8.21 1.29
CA GLU A 17 4.11 -7.68 2.45
C GLU A 17 5.09 -7.13 3.47
N GLU A 18 4.63 -6.17 4.26
CA GLU A 18 5.40 -5.60 5.36
C GLU A 18 4.49 -5.06 6.47
N ILE A 19 5.00 -5.04 7.69
CA ILE A 19 4.27 -4.57 8.87
C ILE A 19 4.63 -3.13 9.17
N HIS A 20 3.60 -2.30 9.35
CA HIS A 20 3.71 -0.91 9.81
C HIS A 20 3.17 -0.79 11.24
N PRO A 21 4.02 -0.48 12.24
CA PRO A 21 3.62 -0.34 13.63
C PRO A 21 3.03 1.05 13.88
N LEU A 22 1.83 1.28 13.38
CA LEU A 22 1.06 2.50 13.65
C LEU A 22 0.07 2.30 14.79
N PRO A 23 -0.24 3.37 15.56
CA PRO A 23 -1.29 3.32 16.57
C PRO A 23 -2.64 2.88 15.99
N GLU A 24 -3.43 2.20 16.81
CA GLU A 24 -4.84 1.98 16.51
C GLU A 24 -5.56 3.32 16.31
N GLY A 25 -6.44 3.39 15.32
CA GLY A 25 -7.13 4.62 14.94
C GLY A 25 -6.40 5.46 13.89
N SER A 26 -5.21 5.07 13.42
CA SER A 26 -4.55 5.72 12.28
C SER A 26 -5.39 5.62 11.00
N SER A 27 -5.26 6.62 10.14
CA SER A 27 -5.92 6.65 8.83
C SER A 27 -5.18 5.81 7.80
N LEU A 28 -5.84 5.50 6.68
CA LEU A 28 -5.17 4.90 5.52
C LEU A 28 -4.05 5.81 4.99
N GLU A 29 -4.26 7.12 4.99
CA GLU A 29 -3.25 8.09 4.55
C GLU A 29 -1.96 7.99 5.38
N ALA A 30 -2.06 7.97 6.71
CA ALA A 30 -0.90 7.82 7.59
C ALA A 30 -0.14 6.50 7.35
N LEU A 31 -0.88 5.42 7.06
CA LEU A 31 -0.29 4.13 6.69
C LEU A 31 0.46 4.19 5.36
N LEU A 32 -0.11 4.86 4.35
CA LEU A 32 0.53 5.02 3.05
C LEU A 32 1.76 5.93 3.14
N GLU A 33 1.72 7.00 3.93
CA GLU A 33 2.88 7.84 4.22
C GLU A 33 4.01 7.04 4.87
N ALA A 34 3.69 6.21 5.88
CA ALA A 34 4.67 5.33 6.52
C ALA A 34 5.28 4.33 5.52
N ALA A 35 4.45 3.72 4.67
CA ALA A 35 4.90 2.83 3.60
C ALA A 35 5.83 3.50 2.58
N LEU A 36 5.55 4.75 2.22
CA LEU A 36 6.35 5.53 1.27
C LEU A 36 7.65 6.09 1.89
N ALA A 37 7.71 6.22 3.21
CA ALA A 37 8.90 6.67 3.94
C ALA A 37 9.95 5.56 4.16
N VAL A 38 9.61 4.30 3.89
CA VAL A 38 10.57 3.19 3.94
C VAL A 38 11.63 3.39 2.87
N GLU A 39 12.90 3.44 3.28
CA GLU A 39 14.05 3.48 2.37
C GLU A 39 14.12 2.15 1.60
N ARG A 40 14.11 2.23 0.27
CA ARG A 40 14.07 1.06 -0.62
C ARG A 40 15.09 1.23 -1.74
N PRO A 41 15.70 0.14 -2.23
CA PRO A 41 16.54 0.19 -3.41
C PRO A 41 15.81 0.81 -4.61
N VAL A 42 16.55 1.51 -5.46
CA VAL A 42 16.00 2.05 -6.71
C VAL A 42 15.43 0.88 -7.54
N PRO A 43 14.16 0.94 -7.95
CA PRO A 43 13.57 -0.15 -8.70
C PRO A 43 14.20 -0.23 -10.11
N PRO A 44 14.12 -1.39 -10.78
CA PRO A 44 14.68 -1.56 -12.13
C PRO A 44 14.17 -0.50 -13.11
N GLU A 45 15.00 -0.14 -14.09
CA GLU A 45 14.65 0.83 -15.12
C GLU A 45 13.31 0.46 -15.79
N GLY A 46 12.43 1.46 -15.92
CA GLY A 46 11.06 1.27 -16.43
C GLY A 46 10.01 0.95 -15.36
N THR A 47 10.40 0.67 -14.12
CA THR A 47 9.45 0.47 -13.01
C THR A 47 9.01 1.82 -12.43
N PRO A 48 7.70 2.11 -12.32
CA PRO A 48 7.23 3.33 -11.65
C PRO A 48 7.57 3.29 -10.14
N THR A 49 7.82 4.45 -9.55
CA THR A 49 8.06 4.57 -8.10
C THR A 49 6.83 4.12 -7.30
N LEU A 50 7.04 3.63 -6.07
CA LEU A 50 5.94 3.18 -5.21
C LEU A 50 4.90 4.29 -5.01
N ALA A 51 5.34 5.53 -4.80
CA ALA A 51 4.45 6.70 -4.69
C ALA A 51 3.53 6.86 -5.91
N ARG A 52 4.08 6.71 -7.13
CA ARG A 52 3.30 6.81 -8.37
C ARG A 52 2.31 5.67 -8.54
N VAL A 53 2.68 4.46 -8.08
CA VAL A 53 1.79 3.29 -8.11
C VAL A 53 0.66 3.44 -7.10
N VAL A 54 0.99 3.78 -5.84
CA VAL A 54 0.04 4.00 -4.74
C VAL A 54 -1.00 5.06 -5.12
N ALA A 55 -0.59 6.17 -5.73
CA ALA A 55 -1.49 7.24 -6.15
C ALA A 55 -2.57 6.82 -7.17
N ARG A 56 -2.37 5.69 -7.87
CA ARG A 56 -3.34 5.14 -8.83
C ARG A 56 -4.00 3.86 -8.36
N SER A 57 -3.60 3.35 -7.19
CA SER A 57 -4.06 2.08 -6.66
C SER A 57 -5.43 2.21 -6.00
N SER A 58 -6.13 1.09 -5.95
CA SER A 58 -7.28 0.88 -5.07
C SER A 58 -6.82 0.12 -3.83
N PHE A 59 -7.57 0.24 -2.74
CA PHE A 59 -7.20 -0.37 -1.46
C PHE A 59 -8.32 -1.25 -0.95
N LEU A 60 -7.94 -2.42 -0.43
CA LEU A 60 -8.84 -3.26 0.36
C LEU A 60 -8.40 -3.21 1.81
N ARG A 61 -9.37 -3.15 2.74
CA ARG A 61 -9.18 -3.40 4.16
C ARG A 61 -9.81 -4.74 4.48
N ASN A 62 -9.00 -5.71 4.91
CA ASN A 62 -9.43 -7.08 5.19
C ASN A 62 -10.27 -7.65 4.03
N GLU A 63 -9.73 -7.57 2.81
CA GLU A 63 -10.35 -8.05 1.56
C GLU A 63 -11.62 -7.27 1.12
N VAL A 64 -12.00 -6.20 1.82
CA VAL A 64 -13.14 -5.34 1.49
C VAL A 64 -12.69 -3.99 0.96
N ALA A 65 -13.25 -3.54 -0.17
CA ALA A 65 -12.90 -2.26 -0.76
C ALA A 65 -13.08 -1.08 0.21
N VAL A 66 -12.03 -0.26 0.36
CA VAL A 66 -12.07 0.95 1.19
C VAL A 66 -12.94 1.99 0.49
N ARG A 67 -14.09 2.30 1.10
CA ARG A 67 -15.01 3.34 0.62
C ARG A 67 -14.78 4.69 1.27
N ASP A 68 -14.32 4.67 2.52
CA ASP A 68 -13.98 5.85 3.30
C ASP A 68 -12.51 5.72 3.78
N PRO A 69 -11.57 6.42 3.14
CA PRO A 69 -10.15 6.37 3.52
C PRO A 69 -9.85 7.11 4.85
N SER A 70 -10.81 7.90 5.36
CA SER A 70 -10.68 8.56 6.67
C SER A 70 -11.10 7.67 7.83
N ALA A 71 -11.77 6.54 7.56
CA ALA A 71 -12.17 5.60 8.58
C ALA A 71 -10.95 5.05 9.33
N PRO A 72 -10.98 5.01 10.67
CA PRO A 72 -9.85 4.55 11.48
C PRO A 72 -9.55 3.07 11.22
N LEU A 73 -8.25 2.77 11.09
CA LEU A 73 -7.74 1.41 10.98
C LEU A 73 -7.50 0.80 12.36
N GLY A 74 -7.80 -0.49 12.48
CA GLY A 74 -7.43 -1.34 13.60
C GLY A 74 -5.96 -1.77 13.50
N ALA A 75 -5.30 -1.99 14.64
CA ALA A 75 -3.88 -2.36 14.66
C ALA A 75 -3.56 -3.65 13.86
N GLU A 76 -4.51 -4.57 13.79
CA GLU A 76 -4.41 -5.87 13.10
C GLU A 76 -5.00 -5.86 11.68
N ASP A 77 -5.45 -4.70 11.17
CA ASP A 77 -5.97 -4.63 9.80
C ASP A 77 -4.91 -4.97 8.76
N VAL A 78 -5.37 -5.63 7.70
CA VAL A 78 -4.62 -5.93 6.49
C VAL A 78 -5.08 -4.99 5.39
N ILE A 79 -4.14 -4.26 4.79
CA ILE A 79 -4.38 -3.36 3.67
C ILE A 79 -3.76 -3.94 2.39
N ASP A 80 -4.58 -4.19 1.39
CA ASP A 80 -4.12 -4.61 0.07
C ASP A 80 -3.97 -3.41 -0.85
N VAL A 81 -2.80 -3.25 -1.45
CA VAL A 81 -2.53 -2.24 -2.48
C VAL A 81 -2.69 -2.87 -3.85
N LEU A 82 -3.75 -2.46 -4.57
CA LEU A 82 -4.13 -3.00 -5.86
C LEU A 82 -3.96 -1.94 -6.96
N PRO A 83 -2.81 -1.91 -7.66
CA PRO A 83 -2.62 -1.08 -8.83
C PRO A 83 -3.68 -1.36 -9.90
N PRO A 84 -3.99 -0.38 -10.77
CA PRO A 84 -4.88 -0.64 -11.89
C PRO A 84 -4.29 -1.76 -12.74
N PHE A 85 -5.13 -2.72 -13.11
CA PHE A 85 -4.72 -3.80 -13.99
C PHE A 85 -4.12 -3.21 -15.28
N ALA A 86 -2.90 -3.62 -15.62
CA ALA A 86 -2.30 -3.34 -16.93
C ALA A 86 -2.81 -4.35 -17.99
N GLY A 87 -4.09 -4.73 -17.90
CA GLY A 87 -4.74 -5.62 -18.86
C GLY A 87 -5.07 -4.84 -20.13
N GLY A 88 -4.24 -5.02 -21.15
CA GLY A 88 -4.61 -4.80 -22.54
C GLY A 88 -5.16 -6.08 -23.15
#